data_AF-A0A8J3UCY7-F1
#
_entry.id   AF-A0A8J3UCY7-F1
#
_cell.length_a   1.000
_cell.length_b   1.000
_cell.length_c   1.000
_cell.angle_alpha   90.00
_cell.angle_beta   90.00
_cell.angle_gamma   90.00
#
_symmetry.space_group_name_H-M   'P 1'
#
loop_
_entity.id
_entity.type
_entity.pdbx_description
1 polymer ?
#
loop_
_entity_poly.entity_id
_entity_poly.type
_entity_poly.pdbx_seq_one_letter_code
_entity_poly.pdbx_strand_id
1 'polypeptide(L)' 'MAADSVAREREANQVLFRAVHDVALRHAGEPFHQVVSALASTLPGTPRLDEAEVRRIAEEISVGRDPSGL' A
#
# COMPACT_ATOMS: atom_id res chain seq x y z
N MET A 1 -16.45 2.55 -24.30
CA MET A 1 -16.63 2.72 -22.84
C MET A 1 -15.76 1.78 -21.97
N ALA A 2 -14.86 0.95 -22.53
CA ALA A 2 -13.94 0.12 -21.74
C ALA A 2 -12.61 0.82 -21.38
N ALA A 3 -12.09 1.68 -22.28
CA ALA A 3 -10.83 2.40 -22.07
C ALA A 3 -10.85 3.32 -20.83
N ASP A 4 -12.00 3.93 -20.51
CA ASP A 4 -12.21 4.78 -19.33
C ASP A 4 -12.21 4.02 -18.00
N SER A 5 -12.52 2.72 -18.00
CA SER A 5 -12.45 1.89 -16.77
C SER A 5 -11.00 1.51 -16.49
N VAL A 6 -10.29 1.04 -17.53
CA VAL A 6 -8.88 0.65 -17.45
C VAL A 6 -7.99 1.84 -17.03
N ALA A 7 -8.26 3.03 -17.58
CA ALA A 7 -7.53 4.24 -17.18
C ALA A 7 -7.75 4.58 -15.69
N ARG A 8 -8.99 4.47 -15.20
CA ARG A 8 -9.33 4.73 -13.79
C ARG A 8 -8.74 3.69 -12.84
N GLU A 9 -8.77 2.42 -13.22
CA GLU A 9 -8.13 1.34 -12.45
C GLU A 9 -6.61 1.55 -12.37
N ARG A 10 -5.98 1.98 -13.48
CA ARG A 10 -4.54 2.27 -13.49
C ARG A 10 -4.17 3.46 -12.60
N GLU A 11 -4.98 4.51 -12.61
CA GLU A 11 -4.79 5.67 -11.74
C GLU A 11 -4.98 5.30 -10.27
N ALA A 12 -6.04 4.57 -9.95
CA ALA A 12 -6.31 4.02 -8.62
C ALA A 12 -5.13 3.17 -8.10
N ASN A 13 -4.60 2.28 -8.94
CA ASN A 13 -3.44 1.46 -8.60
C ASN A 13 -2.16 2.28 -8.40
N GLN A 14 -1.96 3.36 -9.16
CA GLN A 14 -0.81 4.25 -8.96
C GLN A 14 -0.90 5.02 -7.63
N VAL A 15 -2.09 5.48 -7.26
CA VAL A 15 -2.29 6.14 -5.96
C VAL A 15 -2.01 5.17 -4.83
N LEU A 16 -2.54 3.94 -4.93
CA LEU A 16 -2.29 2.88 -3.97
C LEU A 16 -0.80 2.55 -3.84
N PHE A 17 -0.13 2.35 -4.98
CA PHE A 17 1.32 2.08 -5.02
C PHE A 17 2.11 3.17 -4.30
N ARG A 18 1.84 4.44 -4.59
CA ARG A 18 2.53 5.58 -3.97
C ARG A 18 2.31 5.61 -2.47
N ALA A 19 1.09 5.37 -2.01
CA ALA A 19 0.78 5.34 -0.58
C ALA A 19 1.56 4.23 0.14
N VAL A 20 1.59 3.02 -0.42
CA VAL A 20 2.34 1.88 0.15
C VAL A 20 3.84 2.15 0.15
N HIS A 21 4.39 2.67 -0.95
CA HIS A 21 5.81 2.98 -1.07
C HIS A 21 6.25 4.07 -0.09
N ASP A 22 5.45 5.13 0.09
CA ASP A 22 5.72 6.17 1.08
C ASP A 22 5.77 5.61 2.52
N VAL A 23 4.87 4.68 2.85
CA VAL A 23 4.88 4.00 4.16
C VAL A 23 6.12 3.12 4.28
N ALA A 24 6.46 2.36 3.24
CA ALA A 24 7.65 1.52 3.22
C ALA A 24 8.93 2.33 3.45
N LEU A 25 9.10 3.46 2.75
CA LEU A 25 10.27 4.34 2.91
C LEU A 25 10.41 4.91 4.33
N ARG A 26 9.30 5.22 4.99
CA ARG A 26 9.30 5.88 6.31
C ARG A 26 9.30 4.91 7.48
N HIS A 27 8.78 3.70 7.30
CA HIS A 27 8.54 2.73 8.38
C HIS A 27 9.20 1.37 8.14
N ALA A 28 10.10 1.24 7.16
CA ALA A 28 10.89 0.03 6.97
C ALA A 28 11.66 -0.34 8.25
N GLY A 29 11.48 -1.57 8.72
CA GLY A 29 12.10 -2.06 9.96
C GLY A 29 11.38 -1.67 11.24
N GLU A 30 10.30 -0.88 11.16
CA GLU A 30 9.45 -0.57 12.31
C GLU A 30 8.59 -1.78 12.71
N PRO A 31 8.11 -1.85 13.96
CA PRO A 31 7.20 -2.90 14.40
C PRO A 31 5.90 -2.95 13.58
N PHE A 32 5.46 -4.17 13.26
CA PHE A 32 4.24 -4.46 12.47
C PHE A 32 3.02 -3.59 12.84
N HIS A 33 2.72 -3.41 14.12
CA HIS A 33 1.55 -2.62 14.56
C HIS A 33 1.66 -1.13 14.18
N GLN A 34 2.88 -0.57 14.18
CA GLN A 34 3.11 0.81 13.75
C GLN A 34 2.91 0.93 12.23
N VAL A 35 3.42 -0.05 11.47
CA VAL A 35 3.24 -0.10 10.02
C VAL A 35 1.77 -0.24 9.64
N VAL A 36 1.00 -1.09 10.32
CA VAL A 36 -0.45 -1.23 10.10
C VAL A 36 -1.18 0.09 10.37
N SER A 37 -0.83 0.78 11.46
CA SER A 37 -1.43 2.09 11.77
C SER A 37 -1.10 3.15 10.71
N ALA A 38 0.14 3.15 10.21
CA ALA A 38 0.58 4.04 9.13
C ALA A 38 -0.15 3.74 7.82
N LEU A 39 -0.27 2.46 7.44
CA LEU A 39 -1.05 2.04 6.27
C LEU A 39 -2.51 2.45 6.39
N ALA A 40 -3.16 2.18 7.53
CA ALA A 40 -4.56 2.56 7.75
C ALA A 40 -4.81 4.07 7.66
N SER A 41 -3.81 4.88 8.02
CA SER A 41 -3.89 6.35 7.96
C SER A 41 -3.56 6.94 6.58
N THR A 42 -2.78 6.22 5.77
CA THR A 42 -2.23 6.72 4.50
C THR A 42 -2.95 6.14 3.27
N LEU A 43 -3.51 4.94 3.39
CA LEU A 43 -4.17 4.27 2.27
C LEU A 43 -5.44 5.03 1.86
N PRO A 44 -5.63 5.26 0.54
CA PRO A 44 -6.86 5.86 0.04
C PRO A 44 -8.04 4.90 0.27
N GLY A 45 -9.25 5.44 0.51
CA GLY A 45 -10.46 4.64 0.73
C GLY A 45 -10.88 3.75 -0.46
N THR A 46 -10.27 3.98 -1.62
CA THR A 46 -10.32 3.17 -2.85
C THR A 46 -9.04 3.39 -3.66
N PRO A 47 -8.44 2.36 -4.27
CA PRO A 47 -8.84 0.95 -4.24
C PRO A 47 -8.58 0.34 -2.85
N ARG A 48 -9.53 -0.48 -2.37
CA ARG A 48 -9.43 -1.10 -1.04
C ARG A 48 -8.55 -2.34 -1.16
N LEU A 49 -7.39 -2.31 -0.52
CA LEU A 49 -6.67 -3.53 -0.18
C LEU A 49 -7.55 -4.34 0.78
N ASP A 50 -7.57 -5.66 0.60
CA ASP A 50 -8.18 -6.52 1.58
C ASP A 50 -7.33 -6.57 2.88
N GLU A 51 -7.92 -7.02 3.98
CA GLU A 51 -7.22 -7.07 5.26
C GLU A 51 -5.99 -8.00 5.24
N ALA A 52 -6.02 -9.04 4.40
CA ALA A 52 -4.91 -9.98 4.25
C ALA A 52 -3.72 -9.36 3.48
N GLU A 53 -4.00 -8.55 2.46
CA GLU A 53 -3.02 -7.75 1.71
C GLU A 53 -2.40 -6.68 2.58
N VAL A 54 -3.22 -5.94 3.34
CA VAL A 54 -2.70 -4.94 4.30
C VAL A 54 -1.77 -5.62 5.30
N ARG A 55 -2.17 -6.78 5.83
CA ARG A 55 -1.32 -7.57 6.73
C ARG A 55 -0.01 -7.98 6.07
N ARG A 56 -0.07 -8.53 4.86
CA ARG A 56 1.13 -8.98 4.12
C ARG A 56 2.10 -7.81 3.86
N ILE A 57 1.58 -6.68 3.39
CA ILE A 57 2.37 -5.46 3.13
C ILE A 57 3.02 -4.97 4.43
N ALA A 58 2.27 -4.95 5.54
CA ALA A 58 2.81 -4.55 6.83
C ALA A 58 3.91 -5.48 7.34
N GLU A 59 3.76 -6.79 7.15
CA GLU A 59 4.80 -7.78 7.47
C GLU A 59 6.07 -7.53 6.65
N GLU A 60 5.93 -7.34 5.33
CA GLU A 60 7.07 -7.08 4.43
C GLU A 60 7.81 -5.78 4.80
N ILE A 61 7.09 -4.68 5.05
CA ILE A 61 7.70 -3.42 5.49
C ILE A 61 8.35 -3.56 6.87
N SER A 62 7.70 -4.27 7.80
CA SER A 62 8.23 -4.47 9.15
C SER A 62 9.57 -5.24 9.15
N VAL A 63 9.76 -6.16 8.20
CA VAL A 63 11.06 -6.84 8.00
C VAL A 63 12.05 -6.03 7.15
N GLY A 64 11.71 -4.79 6.79
CA GLY A 64 12.55 -3.87 6.02
C GLY A 64 12.58 -4.14 4.51
N ARG A 65 11.59 -4.88 3.98
CA ARG A 65 11.44 -5.08 2.53
C ARG A 65 10.47 -4.06 1.94
N ASP A 66 10.71 -3.69 0.70
CA ASP A 66 9.77 -2.88 -0.07
C ASP A 66 8.76 -3.80 -0.79
N PRO A 67 7.49 -3.85 -0.36
CA PRO A 67 6.45 -4.67 -1.00
C PRO A 67 5.98 -4.08 -2.33
N SER A 68 6.38 -2.84 -2.66
CA SER A 68 5.98 -2.18 -3.91
C SER A 68 6.67 -2.77 -5.15
N GLY A 69 7.76 -3.54 -4.97
CA GLY A 69 8.39 -4.31 -6.04
C GLY A 69 9.26 -3.50 -7.00
N LEU A 70 9.80 -2.35 -6.56
CA LEU A 70 10.84 -1.60 -7.28
C LEU A 70 12.20 -2.30 -7.24
#